data_AF-A0A3M0LQ50-F1
#
_entry.id   AF-A0A3M0LQ50-F1
#
_cell.length_a   1.000
_cell.length_b   1.000
_cell.length_c   1.000
_cell.angle_alpha   90.00
_cell.angle_beta   90.00
_cell.angle_gamma   90.00
#
_symmetry.space_group_name_H-M   'P 1'
#
loop_
_entity.id
_entity.type
_entity.pdbx_description
1 polymer ?
#
loop_
_entity_poly.entity_id
_entity_poly.type
_entity_poly.pdbx_seq_one_letter_code
_entity_poly.pdbx_strand_id
1 'polypeptide(L)'
;MKMRKIISKVAILLFFGTSVLSSFNGTIQASDIVPDTKIATTSETKKDETIDQAWSQKLAKAGYVFRLTKSVYSTLYPDNWIDHQAYSKKYAKKIVAKKMLFKVDQAKSIENGSAVHIISQNGKYRFWVNFLTDIDNVNGHKKSLKALINIETKIIRDAHPQAALKQFAKAEKATTKLKGKDRKLARESLKELKQWSKDERYAKIPTLLIGSL
;
A
#
# COMPACT_ATOMS: atom_id res chain seq x y z
N MET A 1 -37.37 22.95 43.28
CA MET A 1 -37.46 22.00 42.15
C MET A 1 -36.26 21.06 42.21
N LYS A 2 -36.49 19.76 42.00
CA LYS A 2 -35.64 18.61 42.35
C LYS A 2 -34.34 18.49 41.55
N MET A 3 -33.31 17.92 42.19
CA MET A 3 -32.09 17.35 41.61
C MET A 3 -32.37 16.38 40.44
N ARG A 4 -31.40 16.25 39.52
CA ARG A 4 -30.71 14.98 39.22
C ARG A 4 -29.48 15.17 38.32
N LYS A 5 -28.34 14.69 38.82
CA LYS A 5 -27.13 14.35 38.06
C LYS A 5 -27.40 13.09 37.22
N ILE A 6 -26.83 13.00 36.02
CA ILE A 6 -26.52 11.70 35.39
C ILE A 6 -25.11 11.80 34.79
N ILE A 7 -24.20 11.07 35.44
CA ILE A 7 -22.88 10.69 34.94
C ILE A 7 -23.10 9.43 34.12
N SER A 8 -22.60 9.37 32.88
CA SER A 8 -22.50 8.09 32.16
C SER A 8 -21.04 7.78 31.85
N LYS A 9 -20.51 6.81 32.59
CA LYS A 9 -19.23 6.15 32.36
C LYS A 9 -19.50 4.96 31.42
N VAL A 10 -18.87 4.92 30.26
CA VAL A 10 -18.78 3.69 29.46
C VAL A 10 -17.36 3.16 29.59
N ALA A 11 -17.23 2.09 30.37
CA ALA A 11 -16.03 1.28 30.43
C ALA A 11 -16.09 0.26 29.29
N ILE A 12 -15.10 0.26 28.41
CA ILE A 12 -14.91 -0.78 27.41
C ILE A 12 -13.91 -1.78 27.99
N LEU A 13 -14.42 -2.93 28.44
CA LEU A 13 -13.62 -4.12 28.75
C LEU A 13 -13.22 -4.78 27.42
N LEU A 14 -11.91 -4.88 27.16
CA LEU A 14 -11.37 -5.75 26.11
C LEU A 14 -10.91 -7.06 26.75
N PHE A 15 -11.65 -8.14 26.46
CA PHE A 15 -11.22 -9.50 26.74
C PHE A 15 -10.19 -9.94 25.69
N PHE A 16 -8.96 -10.22 26.11
CA PHE A 16 -7.99 -10.97 25.32
C PHE A 16 -8.17 -12.45 25.62
N GLY A 17 -8.87 -13.16 24.74
CA GLY A 17 -8.95 -14.61 24.77
C GLY A 17 -7.62 -15.22 24.32
N THR A 18 -6.96 -15.93 25.23
CA THR A 18 -5.85 -16.83 24.95
C THR A 18 -6.40 -18.14 24.41
N SER A 19 -6.12 -18.47 23.14
CA SER A 19 -6.34 -19.82 22.61
C SER A 19 -5.04 -20.61 22.70
N VAL A 20 -4.99 -21.52 23.67
CA VAL A 20 -4.03 -22.62 23.75
C VAL A 20 -4.47 -23.68 22.74
N LEU A 21 -3.59 -24.09 21.83
CA LEU A 21 -3.79 -25.28 20.99
C LEU A 21 -2.87 -26.39 21.48
N SER A 22 -3.51 -27.43 22.03
CA SER A 22 -2.90 -28.69 22.45
C SER A 22 -3.12 -29.78 21.39
N SER A 23 -2.03 -30.54 21.16
CA SER A 23 -1.91 -31.95 20.82
C SER A 23 -2.56 -32.53 19.54
N PHE A 24 -1.72 -33.20 18.74
CA PHE A 24 -1.98 -34.57 18.29
C PHE A 24 -0.66 -35.36 18.24
N ASN A 25 -0.50 -36.31 19.16
CA ASN A 25 0.48 -37.39 19.06
C ASN A 25 -0.17 -38.52 18.26
N GLY A 26 0.33 -38.77 17.05
CA GLY A 26 0.01 -39.95 16.27
C GLY A 26 1.24 -40.87 16.23
N THR A 27 1.17 -41.97 16.96
CA THR A 27 2.12 -43.09 16.89
C THR A 27 1.89 -43.85 15.58
N ILE A 28 2.92 -44.07 14.76
CA ILE A 28 2.92 -45.10 13.73
C ILE A 28 4.18 -45.95 13.90
N GLN A 29 3.97 -47.26 14.05
CA GLN A 29 4.99 -48.30 14.13
C GLN A 29 5.70 -48.52 12.80
N ALA A 30 6.96 -48.96 12.91
CA ALA A 30 7.87 -49.27 11.82
C ALA A 30 7.51 -50.54 11.04
N SER A 31 7.85 -50.56 9.75
CA SER A 31 8.33 -51.76 9.04
C SER A 31 9.15 -51.37 7.79
N ASP A 32 10.40 -51.85 7.81
CA ASP A 32 11.23 -52.41 6.72
C ASP A 32 11.65 -51.60 5.47
N ILE A 33 12.90 -51.10 5.56
CA ILE A 33 14.09 -51.25 4.69
C ILE A 33 13.89 -51.40 3.15
N VAL A 34 14.47 -50.48 2.36
CA VAL A 34 15.61 -50.65 1.41
C VAL A 34 15.98 -49.24 0.87
N PRO A 35 17.27 -48.93 0.62
CA PRO A 35 17.79 -47.56 0.65
C PRO A 35 17.81 -46.94 -0.74
N ASP A 36 17.37 -45.69 -0.87
CA ASP A 36 17.77 -44.91 -2.04
C ASP A 36 17.94 -43.42 -1.74
N THR A 37 19.18 -43.00 -1.92
CA THR A 37 19.62 -41.69 -2.39
C THR A 37 18.93 -40.46 -1.78
N LYS A 38 19.58 -39.87 -0.75
CA LYS A 38 19.34 -38.49 -0.29
C LYS A 38 19.58 -37.51 -1.44
N ILE A 39 18.54 -37.19 -2.20
CA ILE A 39 18.46 -35.88 -2.84
C ILE A 39 18.07 -34.92 -1.72
N ALA A 40 19.02 -34.10 -1.29
CA ALA A 40 18.73 -32.94 -0.47
C ALA A 40 17.88 -31.98 -1.31
N THR A 41 16.56 -32.18 -1.29
CA THR A 41 15.62 -31.15 -1.70
C THR A 41 15.85 -30.01 -0.73
N THR A 42 16.61 -29.01 -1.17
CA THR A 42 16.63 -27.71 -0.53
C THR A 42 15.20 -27.23 -0.65
N SER A 43 14.41 -27.41 0.40
CA SER A 43 13.14 -26.72 0.53
C SER A 43 13.52 -25.25 0.61
N GLU A 44 13.53 -24.59 -0.54
CA GLU A 44 13.37 -23.15 -0.61
C GLU A 44 12.10 -22.84 0.17
N THR A 45 12.30 -22.39 1.40
CA THR A 45 11.27 -21.81 2.22
C THR A 45 10.68 -20.69 1.39
N LYS A 46 9.52 -20.92 0.75
CA LYS A 46 8.73 -19.85 0.12
C LYS A 46 8.64 -18.75 1.17
N LYS A 47 9.31 -17.61 0.94
CA LYS A 47 9.18 -16.45 1.80
C LYS A 47 7.71 -16.09 1.82
N ASP A 48 7.06 -16.34 2.95
CA ASP A 48 5.65 -16.05 3.14
C ASP A 48 5.43 -14.56 2.84
N GLU A 49 4.60 -14.28 1.83
CA GLU A 49 4.29 -12.93 1.38
C GLU A 49 3.59 -12.15 2.50
N THR A 50 4.38 -11.49 3.35
CA THR A 50 3.84 -10.86 4.55
C THR A 50 3.20 -9.52 4.19
N ILE A 51 1.93 -9.35 4.57
CA ILE A 51 1.21 -8.09 4.44
C ILE A 51 1.90 -7.03 5.30
N ASP A 52 2.30 -5.90 4.69
CA ASP A 52 2.82 -4.74 5.42
C ASP A 52 1.64 -3.93 5.96
N GLN A 53 1.33 -4.14 7.24
CA GLN A 53 0.20 -3.49 7.90
C GLN A 53 0.34 -1.96 7.97
N ALA A 54 1.55 -1.46 8.22
CA ALA A 54 1.79 -0.02 8.35
C ALA A 54 1.57 0.68 6.99
N TRP A 55 2.08 0.07 5.92
CA TRP A 55 1.92 0.59 4.58
C TRP A 55 0.47 0.47 4.09
N SER A 56 -0.18 -0.67 4.36
CA SER A 56 -1.61 -0.88 4.06
C SER A 56 -2.47 0.19 4.71
N GLN A 57 -2.26 0.49 6.00
CA GLN A 57 -3.01 1.51 6.72
C GLN A 57 -2.76 2.92 6.16
N LYS A 58 -1.51 3.24 5.78
CA LYS A 58 -1.17 4.52 5.14
C LYS A 58 -1.96 4.71 3.85
N LEU A 59 -1.92 3.72 2.95
CA LEU A 59 -2.60 3.81 1.66
C LEU A 59 -4.13 3.77 1.80
N ALA A 60 -4.66 2.98 2.76
CA ALA A 60 -6.09 2.95 3.05
C ALA A 60 -6.64 4.31 3.50
N LYS A 61 -5.87 5.10 4.27
CA LYS A 61 -6.25 6.46 4.69
C LYS A 61 -6.42 7.43 3.53
N ALA A 62 -5.77 7.18 2.39
CA ALA A 62 -5.94 8.00 1.19
C ALA A 62 -7.33 7.82 0.55
N GLY A 63 -7.98 6.68 0.81
CA GLY A 63 -9.32 6.38 0.32
C GLY A 63 -9.37 6.11 -1.18
N TYR A 64 -10.52 6.41 -1.79
CA TYR A 64 -10.76 6.18 -3.22
C TYR A 64 -10.13 7.28 -4.08
N VAL A 65 -8.82 7.24 -4.22
CA VAL A 65 -8.04 8.25 -4.97
C VAL A 65 -7.13 7.65 -6.03
N PHE A 66 -7.10 6.33 -6.17
CA PHE A 66 -6.23 5.67 -7.14
C PHE A 66 -6.99 5.33 -8.41
N ARG A 67 -6.36 5.51 -9.57
CA ARG A 67 -6.86 5.00 -10.85
C ARG A 67 -5.84 4.04 -11.44
N LEU A 68 -6.33 3.09 -12.24
CA LEU A 68 -5.45 2.24 -13.04
C LEU A 68 -4.83 3.05 -14.19
N THR A 69 -3.54 2.87 -14.41
CA THR A 69 -2.81 3.47 -15.53
C THR A 69 -2.85 2.54 -16.76
N LYS A 70 -2.08 2.85 -17.81
CA LYS A 70 -1.97 1.98 -18.99
C LYS A 70 -0.97 0.83 -18.80
N SER A 71 -0.12 0.85 -17.77
CA SER A 71 0.89 -0.21 -17.58
C SER A 71 0.25 -1.56 -17.27
N VAL A 72 -0.96 -1.58 -16.67
CA VAL A 72 -1.70 -2.82 -16.39
C VAL A 72 -2.20 -3.57 -17.62
N TYR A 73 -1.98 -3.07 -18.84
CA TYR A 73 -2.49 -3.71 -20.07
C TYR A 73 -1.96 -5.14 -20.27
N SER A 74 -0.86 -5.51 -19.63
CA SER A 74 -0.29 -6.87 -19.65
C SER A 74 -0.17 -7.52 -18.27
N THR A 75 -0.52 -6.82 -17.18
CA THR A 75 -0.20 -7.22 -15.80
C THR A 75 -1.37 -7.01 -14.83
N LEU A 76 -2.62 -6.95 -15.32
CA LEU A 76 -3.78 -6.83 -14.43
C LEU A 76 -4.14 -8.20 -13.83
N TYR A 77 -3.76 -8.45 -12.59
CA TYR A 77 -4.03 -9.72 -11.91
C TYR A 77 -5.33 -9.68 -11.09
N PRO A 78 -6.07 -10.79 -11.00
CA PRO A 78 -7.21 -10.91 -10.09
C PRO A 78 -6.77 -10.97 -8.62
N ASP A 79 -7.73 -10.92 -7.70
CA ASP A 79 -7.52 -11.00 -6.25
C ASP A 79 -6.79 -12.31 -5.84
N ASN A 80 -7.05 -13.41 -6.54
CA ASN A 80 -6.47 -14.74 -6.34
C ASN A 80 -5.35 -15.08 -7.34
N TRP A 81 -4.41 -14.15 -7.55
CA TRP A 81 -3.40 -14.22 -8.60
C TRP A 81 -2.42 -15.42 -8.53
N ILE A 82 -2.23 -16.02 -7.35
CA ILE A 82 -1.32 -17.18 -7.16
C ILE A 82 -1.71 -18.35 -8.07
N ASP A 83 -3.01 -18.53 -8.34
CA ASP A 83 -3.52 -19.62 -9.17
C ASP A 83 -4.03 -19.16 -10.53
N HIS A 84 -3.94 -17.86 -10.85
CA HIS A 84 -4.69 -17.25 -11.96
C HIS A 84 -3.82 -16.38 -12.86
N GLN A 85 -3.96 -16.58 -14.17
CA GLN A 85 -3.31 -15.73 -15.16
C GLN A 85 -3.85 -14.30 -15.11
N ALA A 86 -3.01 -13.35 -15.53
CA ALA A 86 -3.43 -11.98 -15.74
C ALA A 86 -4.63 -11.90 -16.70
N TYR A 87 -5.53 -10.94 -16.46
CA TYR A 87 -6.63 -10.68 -17.38
C TYR A 87 -6.12 -10.28 -18.77
N SER A 88 -6.89 -10.62 -19.81
CA SER A 88 -6.57 -10.23 -21.18
C SER A 88 -6.39 -8.71 -21.33
N LYS A 89 -5.50 -8.30 -22.23
CA LYS A 89 -5.28 -6.89 -22.62
C LYS A 89 -6.58 -6.17 -23.02
N LYS A 90 -7.51 -6.87 -23.67
CA LYS A 90 -8.84 -6.35 -24.04
C LYS A 90 -9.66 -5.99 -22.80
N TYR A 91 -9.65 -6.85 -21.79
CA TYR A 91 -10.32 -6.60 -20.52
C TYR A 91 -9.65 -5.44 -19.75
N ALA A 92 -8.33 -5.47 -19.59
CA ALA A 92 -7.59 -4.41 -18.90
C ALA A 92 -7.86 -3.02 -19.53
N LYS A 93 -7.84 -2.91 -20.86
CA LYS A 93 -8.23 -1.69 -21.59
C LYS A 93 -9.65 -1.21 -21.24
N LYS A 94 -10.63 -2.13 -21.20
CA LYS A 94 -12.01 -1.81 -20.82
C LYS A 94 -12.09 -1.28 -19.40
N ILE A 95 -11.37 -1.89 -18.44
CA ILE A 95 -11.38 -1.43 -17.05
C ILE A 95 -10.72 -0.06 -16.89
N VAL A 96 -9.54 0.16 -17.50
CA VAL A 96 -8.85 1.46 -17.48
C VAL A 96 -9.69 2.57 -18.10
N ALA A 97 -10.41 2.27 -19.19
CA ALA A 97 -11.30 3.22 -19.85
C ALA A 97 -12.45 3.72 -18.95
N LYS A 98 -12.86 2.95 -17.93
CA LYS A 98 -13.91 3.36 -16.98
C LYS A 98 -13.45 4.47 -16.02
N LYS A 99 -12.14 4.73 -15.89
CA LYS A 99 -11.57 5.74 -14.98
C LYS A 99 -12.07 5.62 -13.53
N MET A 100 -12.35 4.40 -13.08
CA MET A 100 -12.87 4.13 -11.73
C MET A 100 -11.82 4.48 -10.66
N LEU A 101 -12.32 4.95 -9.52
CA LEU A 101 -11.48 5.18 -8.34
C LEU A 101 -11.43 3.93 -7.48
N PHE A 102 -10.23 3.63 -7.00
CA PHE A 102 -9.92 2.52 -6.13
C PHE A 102 -9.32 3.04 -4.82
N LYS A 103 -9.58 2.31 -3.73
CA LYS A 103 -8.80 2.39 -2.50
C LYS A 103 -7.82 1.23 -2.46
N VAL A 104 -6.71 1.41 -1.76
CA VAL A 104 -5.83 0.30 -1.37
C VAL A 104 -6.25 -0.17 0.02
N ASP A 105 -6.35 -1.47 0.23
CA ASP A 105 -6.61 -2.05 1.56
C ASP A 105 -5.50 -3.00 2.04
N GLN A 106 -4.70 -3.56 1.13
CA GLN A 106 -3.53 -4.36 1.45
C GLN A 106 -2.33 -3.96 0.61
N ALA A 107 -1.14 -4.08 1.21
CA ALA A 107 0.13 -3.85 0.57
C ALA A 107 1.12 -4.97 0.94
N LYS A 108 1.86 -5.45 -0.04
CA LYS A 108 2.87 -6.51 0.10
C LYS A 108 4.20 -6.01 -0.45
N SER A 109 5.25 -6.20 0.33
CA SER A 109 6.62 -6.10 -0.19
C SER A 109 6.99 -7.47 -0.76
N ILE A 110 7.31 -7.53 -2.05
CA ILE A 110 7.78 -8.76 -2.72
C ILE A 110 9.27 -8.59 -3.03
N GLU A 111 10.02 -9.68 -3.10
CA GLU A 111 11.49 -9.66 -3.15
C GLU A 111 12.07 -8.78 -4.28
N ASN A 112 11.29 -8.55 -5.35
CA ASN A 112 11.66 -7.72 -6.49
C ASN A 112 10.64 -6.60 -6.82
N GLY A 113 9.83 -6.17 -5.85
CA GLY A 113 8.84 -5.12 -6.11
C GLY A 113 7.87 -4.87 -4.96
N SER A 114 6.78 -4.19 -5.23
CA SER A 114 5.73 -4.03 -4.23
C SER A 114 4.36 -4.02 -4.89
N ALA A 115 3.46 -4.84 -4.36
CA ALA A 115 2.12 -5.03 -4.87
C ALA A 115 1.10 -4.50 -3.88
N VAL A 116 0.04 -3.89 -4.40
CA VAL A 116 -1.08 -3.42 -3.60
C VAL A 116 -2.36 -4.06 -4.08
N HIS A 117 -3.21 -4.43 -3.15
CA HIS A 117 -4.57 -4.85 -3.43
C HIS A 117 -5.45 -3.61 -3.50
N ILE A 118 -6.16 -3.46 -4.62
CA ILE A 118 -7.03 -2.32 -4.89
C ILE A 118 -8.49 -2.75 -5.01
N ILE A 119 -9.39 -1.99 -4.39
CA ILE A 119 -10.83 -2.24 -4.41
C ILE A 119 -11.58 -1.02 -4.92
N SER A 120 -12.47 -1.22 -5.89
CA SER A 120 -13.39 -0.20 -6.40
C SER A 120 -14.48 0.19 -5.40
N GLN A 121 -15.10 1.36 -5.57
CA GLN A 121 -16.14 1.86 -4.64
C GLN A 121 -17.33 0.92 -4.46
N ASN A 122 -17.72 0.18 -5.50
CA ASN A 122 -18.81 -0.80 -5.45
C ASN A 122 -18.35 -2.21 -5.03
N GLY A 123 -17.07 -2.40 -4.71
CA GLY A 123 -16.50 -3.68 -4.28
C GLY A 123 -16.40 -4.76 -5.37
N LYS A 124 -16.88 -4.50 -6.60
CA LYS A 124 -16.95 -5.48 -7.70
C LYS A 124 -15.61 -5.75 -8.35
N TYR A 125 -14.77 -4.72 -8.47
CA TYR A 125 -13.45 -4.82 -9.09
C TYR A 125 -12.38 -4.81 -8.00
N ARG A 126 -11.54 -5.86 -8.02
CA ARG A 126 -10.48 -6.16 -7.07
C ARG A 126 -9.28 -6.71 -7.82
N PHE A 127 -8.11 -6.15 -7.58
CA PHE A 127 -6.90 -6.50 -8.33
C PHE A 127 -5.66 -6.37 -7.45
N TRP A 128 -4.66 -7.21 -7.72
CA TRP A 128 -3.28 -6.96 -7.31
C TRP A 128 -2.55 -6.22 -8.43
N VAL A 129 -1.89 -5.12 -8.07
CA VAL A 129 -1.22 -4.22 -9.03
C VAL A 129 0.11 -3.71 -8.48
N ASN A 130 1.04 -3.35 -9.36
CA ASN A 130 2.27 -2.67 -8.96
C ASN A 130 1.96 -1.24 -8.49
N PHE A 131 2.27 -0.90 -7.25
CA PHE A 131 1.87 0.40 -6.72
C PHE A 131 2.56 1.58 -7.43
N LEU A 132 3.77 1.42 -7.97
CA LEU A 132 4.53 2.52 -8.59
C LEU A 132 4.03 2.87 -9.98
N THR A 133 3.69 1.85 -10.78
CA THR A 133 3.42 2.04 -12.21
C THR A 133 1.96 1.84 -12.57
N ASP A 134 1.29 0.89 -11.93
CA ASP A 134 -0.02 0.40 -12.35
C ASP A 134 -1.18 1.24 -11.84
N ILE A 135 -0.93 2.08 -10.83
CA ILE A 135 -1.88 3.04 -10.31
C ILE A 135 -1.28 4.44 -10.20
N ASP A 136 -2.15 5.44 -10.29
CA ASP A 136 -1.81 6.83 -10.02
C ASP A 136 -2.77 7.45 -8.99
N ASN A 137 -2.24 8.31 -8.12
CA ASN A 137 -3.09 9.13 -7.25
C ASN A 137 -3.67 10.28 -8.08
N VAL A 138 -5.00 10.34 -8.21
CA VAL A 138 -5.65 11.37 -9.02
C VAL A 138 -5.40 12.80 -8.53
N ASN A 139 -5.08 12.96 -7.24
CA ASN A 139 -4.70 14.26 -6.69
C ASN A 139 -3.32 14.71 -7.18
N GLY A 140 -2.44 13.77 -7.60
CA GLY A 140 -1.14 14.06 -8.19
C GLY A 140 -1.24 14.88 -9.50
N HIS A 141 -2.41 14.84 -10.16
CA HIS A 141 -2.65 15.58 -11.41
C HIS A 141 -3.25 16.97 -11.20
N LYS A 142 -3.48 17.40 -9.96
CA LYS A 142 -4.06 18.71 -9.68
C LYS A 142 -3.10 19.83 -10.06
N LYS A 143 -3.56 20.74 -10.92
CA LYS A 143 -2.77 21.91 -11.36
C LYS A 143 -2.24 22.75 -10.21
N SER A 144 -3.03 22.93 -9.15
CA SER A 144 -2.64 23.65 -7.93
C SER A 144 -1.45 22.99 -7.21
N LEU A 145 -1.35 21.65 -7.25
CA LEU A 145 -0.30 20.88 -6.57
C LEU A 145 0.95 20.67 -7.42
N LYS A 146 0.90 20.95 -8.74
CA LYS A 146 2.00 20.68 -9.68
C LYS A 146 3.35 21.23 -9.22
N ALA A 147 3.36 22.46 -8.69
CA ALA A 147 4.61 23.08 -8.22
C ALA A 147 5.22 22.31 -7.03
N LEU A 148 4.39 21.87 -6.09
CA LEU A 148 4.84 21.04 -4.97
C LEU A 148 5.33 19.69 -5.47
N ILE A 149 4.53 18.99 -6.27
CA ILE A 149 4.86 17.65 -6.80
C ILE A 149 6.20 17.66 -7.53
N ASN A 150 6.46 18.66 -8.38
CA ASN A 150 7.75 18.80 -9.06
C ASN A 150 8.93 18.97 -8.09
N ILE A 151 8.73 19.61 -6.94
CA ILE A 151 9.77 19.77 -5.91
C ILE A 151 9.97 18.43 -5.18
N GLU A 152 8.90 17.77 -4.77
CA GLU A 152 8.98 16.50 -4.04
C GLU A 152 9.58 15.37 -4.91
N THR A 153 9.20 15.28 -6.19
CA THR A 153 9.81 14.34 -7.14
C THR A 153 11.31 14.60 -7.30
N LYS A 154 11.76 15.85 -7.29
CA LYS A 154 13.20 16.17 -7.31
C LYS A 154 13.89 15.70 -6.03
N ILE A 155 13.29 15.92 -4.87
CA ILE A 155 13.85 15.43 -3.59
C ILE A 155 14.02 13.91 -3.62
N ILE A 156 13.05 13.18 -4.17
CA ILE A 156 13.10 11.72 -4.25
C ILE A 156 14.15 11.23 -5.25
N ARG A 157 14.35 11.95 -6.35
CA ARG A 157 15.31 11.58 -7.42
C ARG A 157 16.73 12.05 -7.15
N ASP A 158 16.93 13.14 -6.39
CA ASP A 158 18.23 13.75 -6.14
C ASP A 158 18.89 13.17 -4.87
N ALA A 159 20.04 12.52 -5.01
CA ALA A 159 20.78 11.88 -3.90
C ALA A 159 21.62 12.84 -3.04
N HIS A 160 21.58 14.16 -3.27
CA HIS A 160 22.46 15.12 -2.59
C HIS A 160 21.81 15.74 -1.33
N PRO A 161 22.33 15.48 -0.11
CA PRO A 161 21.70 15.89 1.14
C PRO A 161 21.51 17.41 1.29
N GLN A 162 22.50 18.20 0.86
CA GLN A 162 22.41 19.67 0.95
C GLN A 162 21.41 20.26 -0.06
N ALA A 163 21.27 19.63 -1.24
CA ALA A 163 20.25 20.01 -2.21
C ALA A 163 18.85 19.71 -1.66
N ALA A 164 18.67 18.58 -0.98
CA ALA A 164 17.41 18.18 -0.36
C ALA A 164 16.90 19.23 0.65
N LEU A 165 17.77 19.77 1.53
CA LEU A 165 17.38 20.80 2.51
C LEU A 165 16.80 22.07 1.85
N LYS A 166 17.45 22.58 0.79
CA LYS A 166 16.94 23.73 0.04
C LYS A 166 15.60 23.42 -0.64
N GLN A 167 15.41 22.19 -1.12
CA GLN A 167 14.15 21.78 -1.74
C GLN A 167 13.03 21.61 -0.70
N PHE A 168 13.32 21.13 0.52
CA PHE A 168 12.33 21.06 1.60
C PHE A 168 11.77 22.44 1.95
N ALA A 169 12.62 23.46 2.06
CA ALA A 169 12.17 24.84 2.29
C ALA A 169 11.28 25.36 1.13
N LYS A 170 11.59 24.99 -0.11
CA LYS A 170 10.74 25.32 -1.28
C LYS A 170 9.40 24.60 -1.22
N ALA A 171 9.37 23.33 -0.83
CA ALA A 171 8.14 22.54 -0.67
C ALA A 171 7.24 23.11 0.44
N GLU A 172 7.83 23.54 1.56
CA GLU A 172 7.13 24.24 2.63
C GLU A 172 6.50 25.55 2.13
N LYS A 173 7.27 26.38 1.43
CA LYS A 173 6.77 27.64 0.85
C LYS A 173 5.70 27.40 -0.22
N ALA A 174 5.79 26.33 -1.01
CA ALA A 174 4.73 25.97 -1.96
C ALA A 174 3.45 25.55 -1.22
N THR A 175 3.59 24.81 -0.13
CA THR A 175 2.47 24.34 0.71
C THR A 175 1.72 25.50 1.36
N THR A 176 2.41 26.54 1.87
CA THR A 176 1.75 27.69 2.50
C THR A 176 0.91 28.51 1.54
N LYS A 177 1.25 28.54 0.25
CA LYS A 177 0.50 29.27 -0.80
C LYS A 177 -0.84 28.61 -1.16
N LEU A 178 -0.97 27.30 -0.93
CA LEU A 178 -2.21 26.56 -1.22
C LEU A 178 -3.30 26.91 -0.21
N LYS A 179 -4.56 26.60 -0.52
CA LYS A 179 -5.72 26.84 0.36
C LYS A 179 -6.61 25.59 0.44
N GLY A 180 -7.48 25.53 1.45
CA GLY A 180 -8.49 24.49 1.59
C GLY A 180 -7.95 23.05 1.52
N LYS A 181 -8.64 22.20 0.74
CA LYS A 181 -8.30 20.78 0.59
C LYS A 181 -6.90 20.55 0.02
N ASP A 182 -6.44 21.41 -0.88
CA ASP A 182 -5.12 21.24 -1.51
C ASP A 182 -3.99 21.56 -0.53
N ARG A 183 -4.17 22.54 0.37
CA ARG A 183 -3.23 22.77 1.48
C ARG A 183 -3.15 21.55 2.41
N LYS A 184 -4.29 20.89 2.67
CA LYS A 184 -4.32 19.67 3.50
C LYS A 184 -3.52 18.53 2.84
N LEU A 185 -3.76 18.29 1.55
CA LEU A 185 -3.04 17.28 0.78
C LEU A 185 -1.54 17.57 0.74
N ALA A 186 -1.15 18.81 0.47
CA ALA A 186 0.23 19.24 0.44
C ALA A 186 0.96 19.06 1.78
N ARG A 187 0.29 19.40 2.90
CA ARG A 187 0.86 19.19 4.25
C ARG A 187 1.09 17.72 4.56
N GLU A 188 0.15 16.85 4.18
CA GLU A 188 0.32 15.41 4.37
C GLU A 188 1.46 14.87 3.49
N SER A 189 1.50 15.26 2.21
CA SER A 189 2.58 14.86 1.29
C SER A 189 3.96 15.27 1.80
N LEU A 190 4.11 16.52 2.26
CA LEU A 190 5.35 17.02 2.82
C LEU A 190 5.75 16.28 4.11
N LYS A 191 4.78 15.91 4.95
CA LYS A 191 5.03 15.10 6.15
C LYS A 191 5.53 13.70 5.78
N GLU A 192 4.88 13.06 4.81
CA GLU A 192 5.31 11.75 4.29
C GLU A 192 6.70 11.85 3.63
N LEU A 193 7.00 12.93 2.92
CA LEU A 193 8.30 13.15 2.29
C LEU A 193 9.43 13.28 3.32
N LYS A 194 9.18 13.99 4.42
CA LYS A 194 10.12 14.06 5.56
C LYS A 194 10.32 12.72 6.26
N GLN A 195 9.34 11.81 6.18
CA GLN A 195 9.48 10.45 6.69
C GLN A 195 10.28 9.58 5.73
N TRP A 196 10.04 9.70 4.43
CA TRP A 196 10.80 9.01 3.38
C TRP A 196 12.27 9.43 3.38
N SER A 197 12.60 10.71 3.57
CA SER A 197 14.00 11.16 3.62
C SER A 197 14.80 10.65 4.82
N LYS A 198 14.15 9.99 5.78
CA LYS A 198 14.81 9.31 6.90
C LYS A 198 14.96 7.81 6.66
N ASP A 199 14.20 7.27 5.73
CA ASP A 199 14.11 5.85 5.41
C ASP A 199 13.48 5.73 4.03
N GLU A 200 14.35 5.58 3.03
CA GLU A 200 14.03 5.74 1.61
C GLU A 200 13.29 4.52 1.01
N ARG A 201 12.75 3.63 1.86
CA ARG A 201 11.93 2.51 1.40
C ARG A 201 10.73 2.98 0.59
N TYR A 202 10.43 2.24 -0.48
CA TYR A 202 9.29 2.48 -1.38
C TYR A 202 7.95 2.62 -0.65
N ALA A 203 7.70 1.85 0.41
CA ALA A 203 6.51 1.95 1.25
C ALA A 203 6.31 3.35 1.90
N LYS A 204 7.39 4.14 2.02
CA LYS A 204 7.38 5.46 2.64
C LYS A 204 7.19 6.61 1.67
N ILE A 205 7.27 6.38 0.35
CA ILE A 205 7.03 7.41 -0.68
C ILE A 205 5.71 8.14 -0.41
N PRO A 206 5.66 9.48 -0.54
CA PRO A 206 4.42 10.23 -0.39
C PRO A 206 3.30 9.66 -1.26
N THR A 207 2.14 9.44 -0.65
CA THR A 207 0.98 8.83 -1.29
C THR A 207 0.49 9.67 -2.47
N LEU A 208 0.74 10.98 -2.44
CA LEU A 208 0.42 11.91 -3.53
C LEU A 208 1.25 11.67 -4.80
N LEU A 209 2.46 11.10 -4.67
CA LEU A 209 3.41 10.89 -5.76
C LEU A 209 3.32 9.51 -6.41
N ILE A 210 2.47 8.64 -5.88
CA ILE A 210 2.21 7.31 -6.45
C ILE A 210 1.72 7.45 -7.90
N GLY A 211 2.40 6.78 -8.84
CA GLY A 211 2.16 6.88 -10.29
C GLY A 211 2.69 8.15 -10.95
N SER A 212 3.49 8.97 -10.25
CA SER A 212 4.02 10.25 -10.73
C SER A 212 5.55 10.39 -10.60
N LEU A 213 6.25 9.31 -10.24
CA LEU A 213 7.70 9.29 -10.03
C LEU A 213 8.50 8.88 -11.26
#